data_AF-X1BZE9-F1
#
_entry.id   AF-X1BZE9-F1
#
_cell.length_a   1.000
_cell.length_b   1.000
_cell.length_c   1.000
_cell.angle_alpha   90.00
_cell.angle_beta   90.00
_cell.angle_gamma   90.00
#
_symmetry.space_group_name_H-M   'P 1'
#
loop_
_entity.id
_entity.type
_entity.pdbx_description
1 polymer ?
#
loop_
_entity_poly.entity_id
_entity_poly.type
_entity_poly.pdbx_seq_one_letter_code
_entity_poly.pdbx_strand_id
1 'polypeptide(L)'
;NYERNNIDFKPGVVRVRGDIIDIWPAYLINAIRISLFGDEIESIQEIHPISSAVLNDLPNCRVFPATHFIIPEENKVKALESIKIELKDQLDKFRKAKKYAEAQLLERRIKFDLEMLREMGWCKGVENYSRHLDRRAPGLKSILFLS
;
A
#
# COMPACT_ATOMS: atom_id res chain seq x y z
N ASN A 1 4.62 14.67 1.87
CA ASN A 1 4.87 15.00 0.45
C ASN A 1 6.18 14.37 0.03
N TYR A 2 6.41 14.18 -1.26
CA TYR A 2 7.73 13.74 -1.74
C TYR A 2 8.74 14.87 -1.58
N GLU A 3 9.96 14.53 -1.19
CA GLU A 3 11.09 15.46 -1.16
C GLU A 3 11.92 15.28 -2.44
N ARG A 4 12.30 16.38 -3.10
CA ARG A 4 13.24 16.29 -4.22
C ARG A 4 14.67 16.28 -3.68
N ASN A 5 15.38 15.18 -3.84
CA ASN A 5 16.78 15.05 -3.41
C ASN A 5 17.56 14.15 -4.37
N ASN A 6 18.62 14.69 -4.97
CA ASN A 6 19.42 14.00 -5.98
C ASN A 6 20.63 13.26 -5.38
N ILE A 7 20.94 13.49 -4.10
CA ILE A 7 22.12 12.95 -3.43
C ILE A 7 21.73 11.72 -2.60
N ASP A 8 20.69 11.87 -1.76
CA ASP A 8 20.22 10.83 -0.86
C ASP A 8 18.90 10.26 -1.38
N PHE A 9 18.95 9.06 -1.97
CA PHE A 9 17.77 8.39 -2.52
C PHE A 9 17.23 7.37 -1.52
N LYS A 10 16.09 7.70 -0.92
CA LYS A 10 15.42 6.93 0.14
C LYS A 10 13.90 6.94 -0.07
N PRO A 11 13.13 6.11 0.65
CA PRO A 11 11.67 6.12 0.54
C PRO A 11 11.09 7.52 0.80
N GLY A 12 10.15 7.95 -0.04
CA GLY A 12 9.56 9.29 -0.02
C GLY A 12 10.35 10.35 -0.78
N VAL A 13 11.45 9.99 -1.45
CA VAL A 13 12.27 10.91 -2.26
C VAL A 13 12.02 10.73 -3.75
N VAL A 14 12.08 11.84 -4.47
CA VAL A 14 12.15 11.91 -5.93
C VAL A 14 13.53 12.47 -6.32
N ARG A 15 14.21 11.81 -7.25
CA ARG A 15 15.44 12.33 -7.88
C ARG A 15 15.20 12.52 -9.37
N VAL A 16 15.73 13.62 -9.91
CA VAL A 16 15.58 13.98 -11.33
C VAL A 16 16.96 14.19 -11.91
N ARG A 17 17.27 13.44 -12.98
CA ARG A 17 18.57 13.45 -13.68
C ARG A 17 18.32 13.49 -15.19
N GLY A 18 18.38 14.70 -15.76
CA GLY A 18 17.97 14.92 -17.15
C GLY A 18 16.53 14.48 -17.35
N ASP A 19 16.33 13.58 -18.30
CA ASP A 19 15.01 13.05 -18.67
C ASP A 19 14.56 11.86 -17.82
N ILE A 20 15.36 11.47 -16.82
CA ILE A 20 15.05 10.37 -15.91
C ILE A 20 14.53 10.92 -14.58
N ILE A 21 13.33 10.49 -14.21
CA ILE A 21 12.70 10.74 -12.91
C ILE A 21 12.64 9.40 -12.17
N ASP A 22 13.43 9.26 -11.10
CA ASP A 22 13.29 8.12 -10.20
C ASP A 22 12.51 8.56 -8.95
N ILE A 23 11.46 7.82 -8.65
CA ILE A 23 10.58 8.03 -7.50
C ILE A 23 10.72 6.80 -6.62
N TRP A 24 11.02 6.98 -5.34
CA TRP A 24 10.92 5.89 -4.37
C TRP A 24 9.69 6.13 -3.50
N PRO A 25 8.54 5.51 -3.81
CA PRO A 25 7.38 5.63 -2.94
C PRO A 25 7.69 5.09 -1.55
N ALA A 26 7.22 5.80 -0.51
CA ALA A 26 7.40 5.39 0.89
C ALA A 26 6.82 3.98 1.18
N TYR A 27 5.92 3.53 0.32
CA TYR A 27 5.22 2.26 0.40
C TYR A 27 5.81 1.18 -0.53
N LEU A 28 6.82 1.44 -1.36
CA LEU A 28 7.40 0.38 -2.22
C LEU A 28 8.80 -0.01 -1.75
N ILE A 29 9.12 -1.30 -1.89
CA ILE A 29 10.50 -1.80 -1.74
C ILE A 29 11.35 -1.29 -2.90
N ASN A 30 10.79 -1.38 -4.10
CA ASN A 30 11.44 -0.96 -5.34
C ASN A 30 11.04 0.46 -5.71
N ALA A 31 11.93 1.16 -6.41
CA ALA A 31 11.65 2.49 -6.93
C ALA A 31 11.04 2.38 -8.34
N ILE A 32 10.39 3.45 -8.77
CA ILE A 32 9.84 3.60 -10.11
C ILE A 32 10.72 4.59 -10.87
N ARG A 33 11.17 4.20 -12.05
CA ARG A 33 11.84 5.06 -13.02
C ARG A 33 10.86 5.46 -14.10
N ILE A 34 10.78 6.75 -14.40
CA ILE A 34 10.07 7.30 -15.53
C ILE A 34 11.12 7.96 -16.42
N SER A 35 11.24 7.50 -17.66
CA SER A 35 12.10 8.11 -18.67
C SER A 35 11.23 8.95 -19.60
N LEU A 36 11.67 10.16 -19.87
CA LEU A 36 10.98 11.12 -20.73
C LEU A 36 11.72 11.27 -22.06
N PHE A 37 10.98 11.61 -23.10
CA PHE A 37 11.52 12.12 -24.36
C PHE A 37 10.84 13.46 -24.64
N GLY A 38 11.47 14.55 -24.21
CA GLY A 38 10.82 15.86 -24.15
C GLY A 38 9.66 15.85 -23.16
N ASP A 39 8.44 16.04 -23.67
CA ASP A 39 7.21 16.09 -22.86
C ASP A 39 6.44 14.76 -22.82
N GLU A 40 6.95 13.72 -23.49
CA GLU A 40 6.32 12.41 -23.55
C GLU A 40 7.00 11.39 -22.62
N ILE A 41 6.20 10.49 -22.04
CA ILE A 41 6.73 9.36 -21.26
C ILE A 41 7.18 8.28 -22.26
N GLU A 42 8.48 8.03 -22.31
CA GLU A 42 9.08 7.00 -23.14
C GLU A 42 8.96 5.62 -22.49
N SER A 43 9.24 5.52 -21.18
CA SER A 43 9.16 4.26 -20.44
C SER A 43 8.87 4.47 -18.96
N ILE A 44 8.26 3.45 -18.35
CA ILE A 44 8.06 3.34 -16.91
C ILE A 44 8.63 1.99 -16.48
N GLN A 45 9.53 1.99 -15.52
CA GLN A 45 10.23 0.79 -15.08
C GLN A 45 10.24 0.68 -13.56
N GLU A 46 10.18 -0.55 -13.07
CA GLU A 46 10.52 -0.87 -11.70
C GLU A 46 12.03 -1.06 -11.59
N ILE A 47 12.67 -0.39 -10.64
CA ILE A 47 14.12 -0.45 -10.44
C ILE A 47 14.46 -0.78 -8.99
N HIS A 48 15.59 -1.46 -8.79
CA HIS A 48 16.17 -1.58 -7.48
C HIS A 48 16.73 -0.21 -7.05
N PRO A 49 16.37 0.33 -5.87
CA PRO A 49 16.61 1.74 -5.55
C PRO A 49 18.11 2.08 -5.36
N ILE A 50 18.91 1.13 -4.88
CA ILE A 50 20.35 1.32 -4.63
C ILE A 50 21.15 1.09 -5.92
N SER A 51 21.17 -0.16 -6.40
CA SER A 51 21.89 -0.53 -7.63
C SER A 51 21.36 0.11 -8.90
N SER A 52 20.14 0.66 -8.89
CA SER A 52 19.45 1.22 -10.06
C SER A 52 19.24 0.22 -11.21
N ALA A 53 19.35 -1.08 -10.93
CA ALA A 53 19.10 -2.15 -11.88
C ALA A 53 17.60 -2.19 -12.23
N VAL A 54 17.29 -2.33 -13.52
CA VAL A 54 15.92 -2.53 -13.98
C VAL A 54 15.47 -3.93 -13.58
N LEU A 55 14.30 -4.00 -12.94
CA LEU A 55 13.68 -5.25 -12.50
C LEU A 55 12.58 -5.66 -13.47
N ASN A 56 11.70 -4.72 -13.83
CA ASN A 56 10.56 -4.95 -14.72
C ASN A 56 10.22 -3.70 -15.53
N ASP A 57 9.66 -3.87 -16.72
CA ASP A 57 8.97 -2.82 -17.46
C ASP A 57 7.49 -2.76 -17.05
N LEU A 58 6.96 -1.56 -16.87
CA LEU A 58 5.60 -1.30 -16.43
C LEU A 58 4.79 -0.59 -17.52
N PRO A 59 3.59 -1.07 -17.91
CA PRO A 59 2.76 -0.40 -18.90
C PRO A 59 2.10 0.89 -18.35
N ASN A 60 1.98 1.00 -17.03
CA ASN A 60 1.54 2.20 -16.32
C ASN A 60 1.96 2.13 -14.86
N CYS A 61 1.94 3.27 -14.16
CA CYS A 61 2.09 3.32 -12.71
C CYS A 61 1.16 4.36 -12.09
N ARG A 62 0.80 4.15 -10.83
CA ARG A 62 0.08 5.14 -10.00
C ARG A 62 0.94 5.46 -8.79
N VAL A 63 1.33 6.73 -8.68
CA VAL A 63 2.13 7.24 -7.55
C VAL A 63 1.20 8.02 -6.63
N PHE A 64 1.05 7.54 -5.41
CA PHE A 64 0.33 8.23 -4.34
C PHE A 64 1.28 9.11 -3.53
N PRO A 65 0.80 10.20 -2.89
CA PRO A 65 1.63 11.08 -2.07
C PRO A 65 2.45 10.30 -1.02
N ALA A 66 3.74 10.65 -0.85
CA ALA A 66 4.63 9.99 0.11
C ALA A 66 4.14 10.04 1.56
N THR A 67 3.29 11.02 1.89
CA THR A 67 2.61 11.10 3.18
C THR A 67 1.16 10.72 2.98
N HIS A 68 0.82 9.44 3.17
CA HIS A 68 -0.41 9.04 3.83
C HIS A 68 -0.09 7.77 4.64
N PHE A 69 -0.40 7.82 5.94
CA PHE A 69 -0.29 6.75 6.94
C PHE A 69 1.11 6.47 7.52
N ILE A 70 1.81 7.51 8.01
CA ILE A 70 2.56 7.31 9.26
C ILE A 70 1.50 7.21 10.35
N ILE A 71 0.93 6.02 10.53
CA ILE A 71 0.15 5.72 11.72
C ILE A 71 1.19 5.67 12.84
N PRO A 72 1.06 6.49 13.90
CA PRO A 72 1.92 6.36 15.06
C PRO A 72 1.97 4.88 15.47
N GLU A 73 3.14 4.30 15.72
CA GLU A 73 3.29 2.84 15.93
C GLU A 73 2.29 2.30 16.99
N GLU A 74 1.99 3.14 17.98
CA GLU A 74 0.97 2.93 19.03
C GLU A 74 -0.46 2.71 18.49
N ASN A 75 -0.81 3.45 17.44
CA ASN A 75 -2.11 3.38 16.78
C ASN A 75 -2.18 2.21 15.79
N LYS A 76 -1.05 1.82 15.20
CA LYS A 76 -0.93 0.71 14.25
C LYS A 76 -1.27 -0.62 14.91
N VAL A 77 -0.69 -0.91 16.09
CA VAL A 77 -0.96 -2.15 16.84
C VAL A 77 -2.45 -2.29 17.15
N LYS A 78 -3.08 -1.22 17.67
CA LYS A 78 -4.51 -1.21 18.00
C LYS A 78 -5.40 -1.34 16.77
N ALA A 79 -5.03 -0.74 15.65
CA ALA A 79 -5.75 -0.88 14.38
C ALA A 79 -5.71 -2.34 13.88
N LEU A 80 -4.54 -2.97 13.90
CA LEU A 80 -4.37 -4.37 13.51
C LEU A 80 -5.19 -5.32 14.39
N GLU A 81 -5.23 -5.09 15.70
CA GLU A 81 -6.09 -5.85 16.62
C GLU A 81 -7.57 -5.66 16.31
N SER A 82 -8.00 -4.43 16.07
CA SER A 82 -9.38 -4.11 15.71
C SER A 82 -9.82 -4.79 14.41
N ILE A 83 -8.95 -4.86 13.39
CA ILE A 83 -9.20 -5.58 12.13
C ILE A 83 -9.34 -7.08 12.37
N LYS A 84 -8.50 -7.67 13.25
CA LYS A 84 -8.59 -9.10 13.59
C LYS A 84 -9.90 -9.44 14.29
N ILE A 85 -10.37 -8.57 15.20
CA ILE A 85 -11.65 -8.74 15.89
C ILE A 85 -12.80 -8.71 14.88
N GLU A 86 -12.85 -7.71 14.00
CA GLU A 86 -13.89 -7.64 12.97
C GLU A 86 -13.82 -8.84 12.01
N LEU A 87 -12.62 -9.27 11.60
CA LEU A 87 -12.46 -10.45 10.77
C LEU A 87 -13.09 -11.68 11.43
N LYS A 88 -12.85 -11.90 12.73
CA LYS A 88 -13.44 -13.02 13.46
C LYS A 88 -14.97 -12.97 13.43
N ASP A 89 -15.55 -11.81 13.74
CA ASP A 89 -17.01 -11.63 13.72
C ASP A 89 -17.62 -11.86 12.33
N GLN A 90 -16.92 -11.45 11.27
CA GLN A 90 -17.35 -11.69 9.89
C GLN A 90 -17.25 -13.16 9.52
N LEU A 91 -16.15 -13.83 9.83
CA LEU A 91 -16.00 -15.27 9.58
C LEU A 91 -17.10 -16.07 10.28
N ASP A 92 -17.47 -15.69 11.50
CA ASP A 92 -18.57 -16.34 12.22
C ASP A 92 -19.93 -16.13 11.54
N LYS A 93 -20.19 -14.95 10.94
CA LYS A 93 -21.40 -14.71 10.13
C LYS A 93 -21.42 -15.58 8.87
N PHE A 94 -20.32 -15.65 8.12
CA PHE A 94 -20.21 -16.49 6.92
C PHE A 94 -20.37 -17.97 7.27
N ARG A 95 -19.74 -18.44 8.36
CA ARG A 95 -19.87 -19.82 8.84
C ARG A 95 -21.30 -20.17 9.27
N LYS A 96 -21.98 -19.27 10.01
CA LYS A 96 -23.41 -19.43 10.36
C LYS A 96 -24.31 -19.50 9.12
N ALA A 97 -23.94 -18.77 8.07
CA ALA A 97 -24.62 -18.80 6.78
C ALA A 97 -24.20 -19.99 5.87
N LYS A 98 -23.35 -20.91 6.36
CA LYS A 98 -22.79 -22.06 5.60
C LYS A 98 -21.96 -21.64 4.35
N LYS A 99 -21.47 -20.41 4.32
CA LYS A 99 -20.63 -19.84 3.25
C LYS A 99 -19.14 -20.02 3.54
N TYR A 100 -18.69 -21.27 3.56
CA TYR A 100 -17.33 -21.61 4.01
C TYR A 100 -16.24 -21.16 3.04
N ALA A 101 -16.50 -21.22 1.73
CA ALA A 101 -15.54 -20.82 0.71
C ALA A 101 -15.29 -19.31 0.75
N GLU A 102 -16.35 -18.51 0.89
CA GLU A 102 -16.27 -17.06 1.01
C GLU A 102 -15.56 -16.66 2.31
N ALA A 103 -15.83 -17.37 3.42
CA ALA A 103 -15.09 -17.19 4.67
C ALA A 103 -13.59 -17.43 4.48
N GLN A 104 -13.21 -18.51 3.79
CA GLN A 104 -11.81 -18.87 3.57
C GLN A 104 -11.09 -17.85 2.67
N LEU A 105 -11.75 -17.37 1.62
CA LEU A 105 -11.22 -16.33 0.74
C LEU A 105 -11.00 -15.01 1.48
N LEU A 106 -12.00 -14.60 2.29
CA LEU A 106 -11.89 -13.41 3.13
C LEU A 106 -10.74 -13.55 4.11
N GLU A 107 -10.66 -14.67 4.84
CA GLU A 107 -9.59 -14.93 5.81
C GLU A 107 -8.20 -14.85 5.17
N ARG A 108 -8.00 -15.48 4.02
CA ARG A 108 -6.72 -15.46 3.31
C ARG A 108 -6.32 -14.05 2.89
N ARG A 109 -7.26 -13.29 2.33
CA ARG A 109 -7.02 -11.91 1.88
C ARG A 109 -6.66 -11.00 3.05
N ILE A 110 -7.47 -11.00 4.11
CA ILE A 110 -7.26 -10.08 5.24
C ILE A 110 -5.98 -10.46 6.02
N LYS A 111 -5.62 -11.74 6.11
CA LYS A 111 -4.33 -12.15 6.72
C LYS A 111 -3.13 -11.60 5.96
N PHE A 112 -3.15 -11.70 4.63
CA PHE A 112 -2.10 -11.12 3.78
C PHE A 112 -2.03 -9.60 3.95
N ASP A 113 -3.18 -8.92 3.93
CA ASP A 113 -3.23 -7.47 4.13
C ASP A 113 -2.73 -7.05 5.52
N LEU A 114 -3.02 -7.83 6.57
CA LEU A 114 -2.51 -7.59 7.93
C LEU A 114 -0.98 -7.75 8.03
N GLU A 115 -0.42 -8.71 7.30
CA GLU A 115 1.03 -8.92 7.21
C GLU A 115 1.69 -7.73 6.49
N MET A 116 1.14 -7.33 5.34
CA MET A 116 1.57 -6.14 4.61
C MET A 116 1.46 -4.86 5.45
N LEU A 117 0.35 -4.65 6.15
CA LEU A 117 0.16 -3.51 7.06
C LEU A 117 1.15 -3.54 8.22
N ARG A 118 1.52 -4.73 8.73
CA ARG A 118 2.49 -4.87 9.81
C ARG A 118 3.91 -4.55 9.34
N GLU A 119 4.37 -5.19 8.27
CA GLU A 119 5.76 -5.11 7.80
C GLU A 119 6.02 -3.84 6.99
N MET A 120 5.10 -3.53 6.07
CA MET A 120 5.28 -2.45 5.10
C MET A 120 4.54 -1.17 5.48
N GLY A 121 3.59 -1.25 6.42
CA GLY A 121 2.79 -0.09 6.85
C GLY A 121 1.63 0.26 5.92
N TRP A 122 1.39 -0.53 4.86
CA TRP A 122 0.32 -0.32 3.89
C TRP A 122 -0.06 -1.66 3.22
N CYS A 123 -1.20 -1.69 2.51
CA CYS A 123 -1.60 -2.81 1.66
C CYS A 123 -2.44 -2.30 0.47
N LYS A 124 -2.66 -3.15 -0.54
CA LYS A 124 -3.57 -2.82 -1.65
C LYS A 124 -5.00 -2.79 -1.12
N GLY A 125 -5.68 -1.66 -1.29
CA GLY A 125 -7.01 -1.49 -0.72
C GLY A 125 -6.99 -0.99 0.73
N VAL A 126 -5.92 -0.30 1.16
CA VAL A 126 -5.77 0.27 2.51
C VAL A 126 -6.95 1.15 2.92
N GLU A 127 -7.64 1.77 1.96
CA GLU A 127 -8.84 2.57 2.19
C GLU A 127 -9.99 1.78 2.85
N ASN A 128 -10.02 0.46 2.67
CA ASN A 128 -11.01 -0.43 3.31
C ASN A 128 -10.74 -0.62 4.81
N TYR A 129 -9.55 -0.25 5.26
CA TYR A 129 -9.14 -0.29 6.67
C TYR A 129 -9.14 1.10 7.31
N SER A 130 -9.43 2.17 6.55
CA SER A 130 -9.44 3.56 7.04
C SER A 130 -10.20 3.73 8.35
N ARG A 131 -11.31 3.00 8.55
CA ARG A 131 -12.06 2.94 9.81
C ARG A 131 -11.19 2.55 11.03
N HIS A 132 -10.36 1.53 10.87
CA HIS A 132 -9.47 1.02 11.91
C HIS A 132 -8.23 1.89 12.09
N LEU A 133 -7.74 2.45 10.99
CA LEU A 133 -6.51 3.25 10.96
C LEU A 133 -6.74 4.67 11.50
N ASP A 134 -7.91 5.28 11.24
CA ASP A 134 -8.23 6.67 11.64
C ASP A 134 -9.06 6.78 12.94
N ARG A 135 -9.48 5.66 13.55
CA ARG A 135 -10.39 5.62 14.74
C ARG A 135 -11.68 6.45 14.61
N ARG A 136 -12.22 6.63 13.39
CA ARG A 136 -13.49 7.35 13.21
C ARG A 136 -14.70 6.52 13.69
N ALA A 137 -15.74 7.22 14.17
CA ALA A 137 -16.99 6.63 14.65
C ALA A 137 -17.66 5.73 13.59
N PRO A 138 -18.42 4.69 14.00
CA PRO A 138 -19.03 3.72 13.09
C PRO A 138 -19.99 4.40 12.10
N GLY A 139 -19.74 4.21 10.79
CA GLY A 139 -20.53 4.82 9.70
C GLY A 139 -19.84 4.83 8.33
N LEU A 140 -18.51 4.66 8.28
CA LEU A 140 -17.74 4.51 7.03
C LEU A 140 -17.36 3.05 6.74
N LYS A 141 -17.20 2.74 5.44
CA LYS A 141 -17.05 1.41 4.83
C LYS A 141 -16.34 0.39 5.73
N SER A 142 -17.08 -0.65 6.12
CA SER A 142 -16.57 -1.86 6.78
C SER A 142 -15.87 -2.75 5.74
N ILE A 143 -15.03 -3.68 6.22
CA ILE A 143 -14.39 -4.76 5.44
C ILE A 143 -15.43 -5.50 4.56
N LEU A 144 -16.72 -5.45 4.92
CA LEU A 144 -17.87 -5.98 4.18
C LEU A 144 -17.98 -5.60 2.70
N PHE A 145 -17.37 -4.52 2.22
CA PHE A 145 -17.45 -4.11 0.80
C PHE A 145 -16.39 -4.75 -0.11
N LEU A 146 -15.58 -5.67 0.42
CA LEU A 146 -14.52 -6.35 -0.33
C LEU A 146 -14.97 -7.63 -1.07
N SER A 147 -16.26 -7.99 -0.96
CA SER A 147 -16.87 -9.18 -1.60
C SER A 147 -17.64 -8.83 -2.86
#